data_AF-A0A6B0YPW3-F1
#
_entry.id   AF-A0A6B0YPW3-F1
#
_cell.length_a   1.000
_cell.length_b   1.000
_cell.length_c   1.000
_cell.angle_alpha   90.00
_cell.angle_beta   90.00
_cell.angle_gamma   90.00
#
_symmetry.space_group_name_H-M   'P 1'
#
loop_
_entity.id
_entity.type
_entity.pdbx_description
1 polymer ?
#
loop_
_entity_poly.entity_id
_entity_poly.type
_entity_poly.pdbx_seq_one_letter_code
_entity_poly.pdbx_strand_id
1 'polypeptide(L)'
;MYQQFYYVPKATGTLTDTLLAFGAATLFHRYMQPHLLEEEVTLKDGGSYFLIDAGVPVREEWLADGWGQQMIRFVVNEKHQVPDDLAPLAASRSVDETWDEFNRYQALRKQLRDEKLAADEIDQALEDSKPEPDWTVVTYLGDYRMQAQGIHNKLSEQWMRSNAQFPGLNLRTVFELFSSPMADWNAIAEGWKKTVGKGGFSHMVTASQLFNPHMGKGQNRAKANKLTMGNENVFWLLEFLKALGLWEAAVPTINAGVRKTYILAPQEIEITRHRQIFRRFRDRLWNEGVVKQDIMAALLYAEALLEHSIEDDEPDIFGDGGIANVVNGMGVATYQLLSANSYTMMNLAFLGLPDWMPICTSEDAHQYVAILREHRERIRHIDEDRSEGYALLQLYRDFLSGNYLAPFYEFLAGYGSYLVSALDRSRFYVRPFSETNLRRLFEMTNTALAPILKDEGFRNVAYAIRMSTLVPLYLGRSASRFDIRYGLGQDLMRKAQYEDDFVQTLSEFMQSYNDESMRVYERTKGAARRKLITTQDIESVVKLVDEHGSKTVCNLLVAFGYARDPREQTEEGSEQVGETDVSDTQEP
;
A
#
# COMPACT_ATOMS: atom_id res chain seq x y z
N MET A 1 28.22 -9.84 22.95
CA MET A 1 27.32 -10.97 22.59
C MET A 1 26.05 -10.94 23.41
N TYR A 2 26.13 -10.94 24.75
CA TYR A 2 24.96 -10.77 25.63
C TYR A 2 24.82 -9.28 25.98
N GLN A 3 23.88 -8.61 25.33
CA GLN A 3 23.70 -7.17 25.37
C GLN A 3 22.25 -6.82 25.07
N GLN A 4 21.88 -5.55 25.09
CA GLN A 4 20.53 -5.10 24.74
C GLN A 4 20.39 -4.85 23.24
N PHE A 5 21.40 -4.23 22.62
CA PHE A 5 21.36 -3.77 21.23
C PHE A 5 22.08 -4.71 20.27
N TYR A 6 21.42 -5.08 19.17
CA TYR A 6 21.97 -5.97 18.14
C TYR A 6 21.84 -5.35 16.75
N TYR A 7 22.73 -5.74 15.84
CA TYR A 7 22.96 -5.04 14.58
C TYR A 7 22.87 -6.03 13.42
N VAL A 8 21.88 -5.83 12.54
CA VAL A 8 21.72 -6.59 11.29
C VAL A 8 22.21 -5.72 10.13
N PRO A 9 23.41 -5.95 9.57
CA PRO A 9 23.95 -5.15 8.49
C PRO A 9 23.10 -5.23 7.22
N LYS A 10 22.98 -4.10 6.51
CA LYS A 10 22.32 -4.05 5.19
C LYS A 10 23.30 -4.46 4.08
N ALA A 11 23.65 -5.75 4.06
CA ALA A 11 24.70 -6.28 3.19
C ALA A 11 24.35 -6.24 1.69
N THR A 12 23.06 -6.27 1.36
CA THR A 12 22.60 -6.34 -0.04
C THR A 12 21.97 -5.05 -0.54
N GLY A 13 21.50 -4.19 0.38
CA GLY A 13 20.72 -3.00 0.04
C GLY A 13 19.34 -3.35 -0.53
N THR A 14 18.84 -4.56 -0.29
CA THR A 14 17.57 -5.05 -0.84
C THR A 14 16.65 -5.55 0.27
N LEU A 15 15.41 -5.91 -0.08
CA LEU A 15 14.43 -6.52 0.83
C LEU A 15 14.94 -7.78 1.54
N THR A 16 16.01 -8.42 1.06
CA THR A 16 16.66 -9.54 1.74
C THR A 16 17.18 -9.15 3.12
N ASP A 17 17.74 -7.94 3.26
CA ASP A 17 18.26 -7.47 4.54
C ASP A 17 17.12 -7.23 5.53
N THR A 18 15.99 -6.74 5.02
CA THR A 18 14.78 -6.52 5.81
C THR A 18 14.14 -7.83 6.29
N LEU A 19 14.10 -8.87 5.43
CA LEU A 19 13.68 -10.21 5.85
C LEU A 19 14.57 -10.76 6.97
N LEU A 20 15.89 -10.58 6.84
CA LEU A 20 16.83 -11.01 7.87
C LEU A 20 16.59 -10.26 9.19
N ALA A 21 16.35 -8.95 9.12
CA ALA A 21 16.11 -8.10 10.28
C ALA A 21 14.81 -8.46 11.01
N PHE A 22 13.68 -8.60 10.29
CA PHE A 22 12.42 -9.06 10.90
C PHE A 22 12.52 -10.47 11.45
N GLY A 23 13.22 -11.37 10.74
CA GLY A 23 13.47 -12.72 11.23
C GLY A 23 14.24 -12.74 12.54
N ALA A 24 15.33 -11.97 12.61
CA ALA A 24 16.10 -11.81 13.83
C ALA A 24 15.24 -11.18 14.94
N ALA A 25 14.60 -10.03 14.70
CA ALA A 25 13.79 -9.36 15.72
C ALA A 25 12.63 -10.24 16.23
N THR A 26 12.01 -11.02 15.37
CA THR A 26 10.98 -12.01 15.74
C THR A 26 11.52 -13.09 16.65
N LEU A 27 12.72 -13.61 16.33
CA LEU A 27 13.40 -14.59 17.17
C LEU A 27 13.73 -14.01 18.54
N PHE A 28 14.25 -12.78 18.58
CA PHE A 28 14.56 -12.09 19.82
C PHE A 28 13.29 -11.87 20.64
N HIS A 29 12.23 -11.33 20.04
CA HIS A 29 10.96 -11.12 20.72
C HIS A 29 10.41 -12.41 21.33
N ARG A 30 10.32 -13.51 20.58
CA ARG A 30 9.80 -14.79 21.12
C ARG A 30 10.68 -15.39 22.21
N TYR A 31 11.99 -15.14 22.13
CA TYR A 31 12.92 -15.61 23.15
C TYR A 31 12.87 -14.74 24.42
N MET A 32 12.76 -13.42 24.27
CA MET A 32 12.79 -12.45 25.35
C MET A 32 11.44 -12.31 26.04
N GLN A 33 10.32 -12.67 25.39
CA GLN A 33 8.97 -12.52 25.94
C GLN A 33 8.79 -12.99 27.40
N PRO A 34 9.34 -14.15 27.85
CA PRO A 34 9.22 -14.58 29.24
C PRO A 34 10.02 -13.73 30.25
N HIS A 35 10.92 -12.90 29.76
CA HIS A 35 11.86 -12.08 30.54
C HIS A 35 11.54 -10.59 30.49
N LEU A 36 10.63 -10.18 29.59
CA LEU A 36 10.15 -8.82 29.47
C LEU A 36 8.98 -8.60 30.45
N LEU A 37 8.99 -7.47 31.15
CA LEU A 37 7.89 -7.05 32.02
C LEU A 37 6.96 -6.10 31.25
N GLU A 38 7.46 -4.89 30.96
CA GLU A 38 6.76 -3.84 30.21
C GLU A 38 7.52 -3.43 28.94
N GLU A 39 8.77 -3.85 28.79
CA GLU A 39 9.58 -3.50 27.62
C GLU A 39 9.26 -4.40 26.43
N GLU A 40 9.41 -3.85 25.23
CA GLU A 40 9.17 -4.53 23.96
C GLU A 40 10.43 -4.61 23.12
N VAL A 41 10.48 -5.61 22.24
CA VAL A 41 11.55 -5.68 21.24
C VAL A 41 11.23 -4.72 20.11
N THR A 42 12.15 -3.81 19.83
CA THR A 42 12.00 -2.76 18.80
C THR A 42 12.99 -2.99 17.66
N LEU A 43 12.50 -2.77 16.44
CA LEU A 43 13.30 -2.81 15.22
C LEU A 43 13.38 -1.40 14.63
N LYS A 44 14.62 -0.91 14.45
CA LYS A 44 14.90 0.44 13.98
C LYS A 44 15.87 0.45 12.81
N ASP A 45 15.66 1.35 11.85
CA ASP A 45 16.61 1.62 10.79
C ASP A 45 17.74 2.53 11.30
N GLY A 46 18.96 1.99 11.39
CA GLY A 46 20.18 2.72 11.76
C GLY A 46 21.00 3.21 10.58
N GLY A 47 20.44 3.23 9.37
CA GLY A 47 21.13 3.60 8.13
C GLY A 47 21.83 2.41 7.49
N SER A 48 23.06 2.10 7.92
CA SER A 48 23.88 0.99 7.35
C SER A 48 23.55 -0.39 7.93
N TYR A 49 22.76 -0.43 8.99
CA TYR A 49 22.27 -1.63 9.65
C TYR A 49 20.85 -1.38 10.18
N PHE A 50 20.12 -2.45 10.44
CA PHE A 50 18.97 -2.40 11.35
C PHE A 50 19.45 -2.65 12.77
N LEU A 51 18.91 -1.88 13.71
CA LEU A 51 19.12 -2.02 15.14
C LEU A 51 17.94 -2.79 15.73
N ILE A 52 18.23 -3.86 16.46
CA ILE A 52 17.27 -4.57 17.30
C ILE A 52 17.58 -4.17 18.73
N ASP A 53 16.62 -3.52 19.37
CA ASP A 53 16.61 -3.33 20.81
C ASP A 53 15.86 -4.51 21.44
N ALA A 54 16.55 -5.31 22.25
CA ALA A 54 15.95 -6.45 22.93
C ALA A 54 15.09 -6.05 24.15
N GLY A 55 14.94 -4.75 24.43
CA GLY A 55 14.37 -4.20 25.65
C GLY A 55 15.40 -4.24 26.76
N VAL A 56 15.69 -5.44 27.26
CA VAL A 56 16.67 -5.65 28.33
C VAL A 56 17.95 -6.32 27.83
N PRO A 57 19.09 -6.14 28.52
CA PRO A 57 20.30 -6.90 28.22
C PRO A 57 20.06 -8.41 28.32
N VAL A 58 20.32 -9.13 27.23
CA VAL A 58 20.30 -10.60 27.20
C VAL A 58 21.28 -11.14 28.24
N ARG A 59 20.91 -12.23 28.92
CA ARG A 59 21.80 -12.93 29.87
C ARG A 59 22.07 -14.36 29.43
N GLU A 60 23.31 -14.80 29.64
CA GLU A 60 23.74 -16.16 29.31
C GLU A 60 22.94 -17.24 30.06
N GLU A 61 22.58 -16.96 31.31
CA GLU A 61 21.82 -17.86 32.17
C GLU A 61 20.46 -18.25 31.57
N TRP A 62 19.84 -17.37 30.78
CA TRP A 62 18.56 -17.63 30.11
C TRP A 62 18.69 -18.63 28.94
N LEU A 63 19.91 -18.95 28.50
CA LEU A 63 20.15 -19.88 27.39
C LEU A 63 20.35 -21.33 27.85
N ALA A 64 20.33 -21.58 29.17
CA ALA A 64 20.52 -22.92 29.74
C ALA A 64 19.28 -23.82 29.60
N ASP A 65 18.09 -23.25 29.42
CA ASP A 65 16.80 -23.96 29.53
C ASP A 65 16.34 -24.67 28.24
N GLY A 66 17.22 -24.79 27.24
CA GLY A 66 16.94 -25.55 26.03
C GLY A 66 15.77 -25.02 25.20
N TRP A 67 15.59 -23.69 25.16
CA TRP A 67 14.61 -23.01 24.31
C TRP A 67 14.65 -23.57 22.89
N GLY A 68 13.54 -24.15 22.43
CA GLY A 68 13.51 -24.98 21.23
C GLY A 68 12.18 -25.01 20.51
N GLN A 69 11.41 -23.94 20.67
CA GLN A 69 10.14 -23.80 19.97
C GLN A 69 10.34 -23.82 18.46
N GLN A 70 9.38 -24.41 17.76
CA GLN A 70 9.30 -24.29 16.32
C GLN A 70 9.05 -22.83 15.94
N MET A 71 9.94 -22.23 15.15
CA MET A 71 9.81 -20.82 14.77
C MET A 71 9.01 -20.63 13.49
N ILE A 72 9.18 -21.53 12.52
CA ILE A 72 8.48 -21.54 11.23
C ILE A 72 7.76 -22.89 11.04
N ARG A 73 6.49 -22.85 10.67
CA ARG A 73 5.65 -24.03 10.43
C ARG A 73 6.14 -24.79 9.20
N PHE A 74 5.93 -26.10 9.12
CA PHE A 74 6.12 -26.82 7.85
C PHE A 74 5.03 -26.44 6.85
N VAL A 75 5.37 -26.35 5.57
CA VAL A 75 4.38 -26.19 4.48
C VAL A 75 4.22 -27.53 3.78
N VAL A 76 3.05 -28.15 3.86
CA VAL A 76 2.84 -29.52 3.40
C VAL A 76 1.90 -29.64 2.21
N ASN A 77 2.10 -30.69 1.41
CA ASN A 77 1.25 -31.15 0.31
C ASN A 77 1.59 -32.62 0.01
N GLU A 78 0.98 -33.23 -1.00
CA GLU A 78 1.26 -34.63 -1.38
C GLU A 78 2.76 -34.98 -1.50
N LYS A 79 3.60 -34.04 -1.91
CA LYS A 79 5.04 -34.27 -2.15
C LYS A 79 5.93 -33.95 -0.95
N HIS A 80 5.54 -32.99 -0.12
CA HIS A 80 6.30 -32.55 1.04
C HIS A 80 5.47 -32.76 2.29
N GLN A 81 5.85 -33.72 3.11
CA GLN A 81 5.23 -34.02 4.39
C GLN A 81 6.17 -33.67 5.54
N VAL A 82 5.64 -33.53 6.74
CA VAL A 82 6.47 -33.48 7.94
C VAL A 82 7.13 -34.85 8.13
N PRO A 83 8.43 -34.93 8.45
CA PRO A 83 9.06 -36.20 8.81
C PRO A 83 8.31 -36.90 9.96
N ASP A 84 8.09 -38.21 9.86
CA ASP A 84 7.25 -38.98 10.79
C ASP A 84 7.68 -38.81 12.26
N ASP A 85 8.98 -38.71 12.52
CA ASP A 85 9.54 -38.53 13.85
C ASP A 85 9.30 -37.13 14.44
N LEU A 86 9.03 -36.14 13.60
CA LEU A 86 8.73 -34.76 14.00
C LEU A 86 7.24 -34.44 13.97
N ALA A 87 6.41 -35.22 13.28
CA ALA A 87 4.98 -34.98 13.11
C ALA A 87 4.19 -34.75 14.43
N PRO A 88 4.48 -35.44 15.55
CA PRO A 88 3.77 -35.18 16.81
C PRO A 88 4.10 -33.84 17.48
N LEU A 89 5.21 -33.22 17.08
CA LEU A 89 5.77 -32.02 17.73
C LEU A 89 5.75 -30.78 16.82
N ALA A 90 5.63 -30.97 15.51
CA ALA A 90 5.71 -29.91 14.52
C ALA A 90 4.33 -29.47 14.05
N ALA A 91 4.07 -28.17 14.12
CA ALA A 91 2.97 -27.55 13.42
C ALA A 91 3.25 -27.47 11.91
N SER A 92 2.19 -27.62 11.12
CA SER A 92 2.24 -27.56 9.66
C SER A 92 1.06 -26.78 9.11
N ARG A 93 1.16 -26.39 7.83
CA ARG A 93 0.10 -25.77 7.03
C ARG A 93 0.00 -26.46 5.69
N SER A 94 -1.18 -26.97 5.38
CA SER A 94 -1.46 -27.64 4.11
C SER A 94 -1.71 -26.62 3.01
N VAL A 95 -0.96 -26.72 1.91
CA VAL A 95 -1.14 -25.88 0.73
C VAL A 95 -2.48 -26.15 0.08
N ASP A 96 -2.88 -27.42 0.03
CA ASP A 96 -4.10 -27.87 -0.65
C ASP A 96 -5.34 -27.41 0.13
N GLU A 97 -5.37 -27.59 1.45
CA GLU A 97 -6.46 -27.10 2.32
C GLU A 97 -6.58 -25.58 2.28
N THR A 98 -5.44 -24.88 2.28
CA THR A 98 -5.41 -23.41 2.19
C THR A 98 -6.02 -22.91 0.87
N TRP A 99 -5.73 -23.59 -0.26
CA TRP A 99 -6.37 -23.27 -1.54
C TRP A 99 -7.86 -23.57 -1.53
N ASP A 100 -8.29 -24.69 -0.92
CA ASP A 100 -9.70 -25.04 -0.81
C ASP A 100 -10.48 -24.05 0.06
N GLU A 101 -9.93 -23.60 1.18
CA GLU A 101 -10.46 -22.52 2.01
C GLU A 101 -10.61 -21.22 1.22
N PHE A 102 -9.52 -20.79 0.55
CA PHE A 102 -9.55 -19.58 -0.26
C PHE A 102 -10.59 -19.65 -1.39
N ASN A 103 -10.65 -20.78 -2.11
CA ASN A 103 -11.61 -20.96 -3.20
C ASN A 103 -13.05 -20.98 -2.69
N ARG A 104 -13.33 -21.64 -1.55
CA ARG A 104 -14.65 -21.61 -0.90
C ARG A 104 -15.04 -20.20 -0.50
N TYR A 105 -14.13 -19.46 0.13
CA TYR A 105 -14.34 -18.06 0.49
C TYR A 105 -14.68 -17.19 -0.72
N GLN A 106 -13.92 -17.31 -1.82
CA GLN A 106 -14.19 -16.56 -3.05
C GLN A 106 -15.53 -16.92 -3.67
N ALA A 107 -15.89 -18.22 -3.69
CA ALA A 107 -17.17 -18.68 -4.21
C ALA A 107 -18.34 -18.12 -3.39
N LEU A 108 -18.26 -18.18 -2.05
CA LEU A 108 -19.28 -17.64 -1.15
C LEU A 108 -19.41 -16.12 -1.30
N ARG A 109 -18.27 -15.41 -1.33
CA ARG A 109 -18.26 -13.96 -1.56
C ARG A 109 -18.91 -13.57 -2.87
N LYS A 110 -18.67 -14.33 -3.93
CA LYS A 110 -19.31 -14.11 -5.23
C LYS A 110 -20.82 -14.35 -5.14
N GLN A 111 -21.25 -15.44 -4.51
CA GLN A 111 -22.67 -15.76 -4.33
C GLN A 111 -23.41 -14.63 -3.59
N LEU A 112 -22.87 -14.16 -2.47
CA LEU A 112 -23.48 -13.10 -1.67
C LEU A 112 -23.56 -11.76 -2.44
N ARG A 113 -22.58 -11.48 -3.32
CA ARG A 113 -22.63 -10.33 -4.24
C ARG A 113 -23.71 -10.49 -5.31
N ASP A 114 -23.87 -11.69 -5.85
CA ASP A 114 -24.90 -11.98 -6.86
C ASP A 114 -26.32 -11.88 -6.25
N GLU A 115 -26.45 -12.14 -4.95
CA GLU A 115 -27.66 -11.91 -4.14
C GLU A 115 -27.92 -10.41 -3.82
N LYS A 116 -27.03 -9.50 -4.25
CA LYS A 116 -27.12 -8.04 -4.07
C LYS A 116 -27.19 -7.59 -2.61
N LEU A 117 -26.61 -8.36 -1.69
CA LEU A 117 -26.45 -7.96 -0.29
C LEU A 117 -25.57 -6.71 -0.19
N ALA A 118 -25.79 -5.93 0.86
CA ALA A 118 -24.94 -4.78 1.15
C ALA A 118 -23.52 -5.25 1.51
N ALA A 119 -22.50 -4.43 1.23
CA ALA A 119 -21.11 -4.81 1.47
C ALA A 119 -20.84 -5.23 2.92
N ASP A 120 -21.42 -4.50 3.89
CA ASP A 120 -21.25 -4.79 5.32
C ASP A 120 -21.90 -6.12 5.72
N GLU A 121 -23.05 -6.48 5.13
CA GLU A 121 -23.71 -7.77 5.35
C GLU A 121 -22.88 -8.92 4.77
N ILE A 122 -22.29 -8.71 3.59
CA ILE A 122 -21.38 -9.68 2.97
C ILE A 122 -20.16 -9.89 3.88
N ASP A 123 -19.54 -8.82 4.35
CA ASP A 123 -18.34 -8.92 5.19
C ASP A 123 -18.66 -9.62 6.52
N GLN A 124 -19.81 -9.33 7.15
CA GLN A 124 -20.26 -10.01 8.37
C GLN A 124 -20.55 -11.50 8.13
N ALA A 125 -21.19 -11.86 7.01
CA ALA A 125 -21.49 -13.25 6.66
C ALA A 125 -20.23 -14.07 6.33
N LEU A 126 -19.15 -13.41 5.93
CA LEU A 126 -17.89 -14.04 5.53
C LEU A 126 -16.85 -14.14 6.64
N GLU A 127 -17.08 -13.51 7.80
CA GLU A 127 -16.06 -13.37 8.86
C GLU A 127 -15.47 -14.72 9.28
N ASP A 128 -16.32 -15.71 9.56
CA ASP A 128 -15.91 -17.06 9.99
C ASP A 128 -15.32 -17.90 8.84
N SER A 129 -15.48 -17.48 7.59
CA SER A 129 -15.00 -18.18 6.40
C SER A 129 -13.70 -17.59 5.83
N LYS A 130 -13.18 -16.51 6.42
CA LYS A 130 -11.93 -15.89 5.95
C LYS A 130 -10.76 -16.86 6.11
N PRO A 131 -9.93 -17.05 5.06
CA PRO A 131 -8.68 -17.79 5.20
C PRO A 131 -7.79 -17.15 6.26
N GLU A 132 -6.98 -17.96 6.94
CA GLU A 132 -6.00 -17.42 7.90
C GLU A 132 -5.11 -16.36 7.23
N PRO A 133 -4.75 -15.25 7.92
CA PRO A 133 -4.02 -14.11 7.33
C PRO A 133 -2.74 -14.49 6.58
N ASP A 134 -2.12 -15.60 6.96
CA ASP A 134 -0.87 -16.12 6.40
C ASP A 134 -1.03 -17.01 5.15
N TRP A 135 -2.26 -17.21 4.66
CA TRP A 135 -2.58 -18.05 3.49
C TRP A 135 -1.77 -17.65 2.25
N THR A 136 -1.47 -16.36 2.08
CA THR A 136 -0.67 -15.84 0.96
C THR A 136 0.79 -16.34 1.01
N VAL A 137 1.36 -16.49 2.20
CA VAL A 137 2.72 -17.03 2.37
C VAL A 137 2.73 -18.55 2.16
N VAL A 138 1.71 -19.26 2.67
CA VAL A 138 1.55 -20.71 2.45
C VAL A 138 1.48 -21.02 0.95
N THR A 139 0.60 -20.34 0.23
CA THR A 139 0.42 -20.55 -1.23
C THR A 139 1.62 -20.07 -2.05
N TYR A 140 2.37 -19.07 -1.56
CA TYR A 140 3.61 -18.62 -2.19
C TYR A 140 4.75 -19.62 -2.04
N LEU A 141 4.95 -20.16 -0.84
CA LEU A 141 5.96 -21.20 -0.56
C LEU A 141 5.60 -22.53 -1.25
N GLY A 142 4.32 -22.88 -1.27
CA GLY A 142 3.79 -24.11 -1.84
C GLY A 142 3.70 -24.14 -3.37
N ASP A 143 3.84 -22.99 -4.04
CA ASP A 143 3.85 -22.95 -5.50
C ASP A 143 5.14 -23.60 -6.03
N TYR A 144 5.01 -24.77 -6.69
CA TYR A 144 6.15 -25.51 -7.22
C TYR A 144 6.99 -24.68 -8.21
N ARG A 145 6.40 -23.68 -8.87
CA ARG A 145 7.08 -22.77 -9.81
C ARG A 145 8.02 -21.78 -9.12
N MET A 146 7.88 -21.61 -7.80
CA MET A 146 8.80 -20.83 -6.96
C MET A 146 9.97 -21.66 -6.43
N GLN A 147 9.87 -23.00 -6.45
CA GLN A 147 10.94 -23.93 -6.03
C GLN A 147 11.48 -23.69 -4.59
N ALA A 148 10.66 -23.16 -3.69
CA ALA A 148 11.08 -22.75 -2.35
C ALA A 148 10.66 -23.71 -1.21
N GLN A 149 9.54 -24.46 -1.37
CA GLN A 149 8.96 -25.31 -0.32
C GLN A 149 9.97 -26.27 0.32
N GLY A 150 10.73 -27.00 -0.51
CA GLY A 150 11.70 -27.98 -0.03
C GLY A 150 12.89 -27.35 0.73
N ILE A 151 13.32 -26.15 0.33
CA ILE A 151 14.37 -25.41 1.05
C ILE A 151 13.82 -24.93 2.40
N HIS A 152 12.63 -24.32 2.38
CA HIS A 152 11.95 -23.82 3.57
C HIS A 152 11.74 -24.91 4.63
N ASN A 153 11.19 -26.06 4.24
CA ASN A 153 10.92 -27.15 5.20
C ASN A 153 12.21 -27.75 5.77
N LYS A 154 13.29 -27.84 4.98
CA LYS A 154 14.61 -28.27 5.47
C LYS A 154 15.17 -27.31 6.52
N LEU A 155 14.92 -26.01 6.40
CA LEU A 155 15.32 -25.03 7.41
C LEU A 155 14.55 -25.23 8.72
N SER A 156 13.23 -25.48 8.65
CA SER A 156 12.40 -25.80 9.83
C SER A 156 12.88 -27.08 10.51
N GLU A 157 13.09 -28.15 9.73
CA GLU A 157 13.61 -29.43 10.22
C GLU A 157 14.97 -29.27 10.87
N GLN A 158 15.92 -28.61 10.20
CA GLN A 158 17.27 -28.43 10.73
C GLN A 158 17.27 -27.61 12.02
N TRP A 159 16.42 -26.57 12.13
CA TRP A 159 16.25 -25.82 13.37
C TRP A 159 15.83 -26.73 14.53
N MET A 160 14.74 -27.50 14.35
CA MET A 160 14.22 -28.40 15.39
C MET A 160 15.26 -29.45 15.80
N ARG A 161 15.88 -30.11 14.82
CA ARG A 161 16.85 -31.20 15.09
C ARG A 161 18.14 -30.68 15.73
N SER A 162 18.70 -29.60 15.20
CA SER A 162 19.93 -29.03 15.75
C SER A 162 19.72 -28.46 17.15
N ASN A 163 18.55 -27.89 17.44
CA ASN A 163 18.26 -27.40 18.77
C ASN A 163 18.01 -28.53 19.78
N ALA A 164 17.40 -29.64 19.36
CA ALA A 164 17.26 -30.83 20.20
C ALA A 164 18.63 -31.44 20.57
N GLN A 165 19.57 -31.49 19.62
CA GLN A 165 20.88 -32.09 19.85
C GLN A 165 21.90 -31.13 20.49
N PHE A 166 21.81 -29.84 20.19
CA PHE A 166 22.70 -28.79 20.68
C PHE A 166 21.87 -27.62 21.24
N PRO A 167 21.23 -27.79 22.42
CA PRO A 167 20.34 -26.78 22.98
C PRO A 167 21.03 -25.42 23.14
N GLY A 168 20.37 -24.36 22.67
CA GLY A 168 20.86 -22.98 22.77
C GLY A 168 22.00 -22.62 21.81
N LEU A 169 22.57 -23.56 21.06
CA LEU A 169 23.67 -23.26 20.12
C LEU A 169 23.22 -22.26 19.04
N ASN A 170 22.07 -22.49 18.43
CA ASN A 170 21.57 -21.63 17.36
C ASN A 170 21.32 -20.20 17.85
N LEU A 171 20.70 -20.05 19.03
CA LEU A 171 20.50 -18.74 19.67
C LEU A 171 21.82 -18.02 19.94
N ARG A 172 22.78 -18.72 20.54
CA ARG A 172 24.12 -18.18 20.79
C ARG A 172 24.77 -17.68 19.51
N THR A 173 24.72 -18.48 18.45
CA THR A 173 25.27 -18.08 17.15
C THR A 173 24.55 -16.87 16.57
N VAL A 174 23.22 -16.77 16.69
CA VAL A 174 22.46 -15.58 16.26
C VAL A 174 22.87 -14.33 17.05
N PHE A 175 23.01 -14.42 18.36
CA PHE A 175 23.51 -13.30 19.18
C PHE A 175 24.93 -12.89 18.83
N GLU A 176 25.80 -13.85 18.51
CA GLU A 176 27.16 -13.57 18.07
C GLU A 176 27.17 -12.86 16.70
N LEU A 177 26.40 -13.37 15.73
CA LEU A 177 26.26 -12.81 14.37
C LEU A 177 25.89 -11.33 14.39
N PHE A 178 25.00 -10.92 15.30
CA PHE A 178 24.47 -9.56 15.36
C PHE A 178 25.02 -8.75 16.55
N SER A 179 26.05 -9.25 17.22
CA SER A 179 26.64 -8.55 18.38
C SER A 179 27.37 -7.25 18.02
N SER A 180 27.76 -7.10 16.76
CA SER A 180 28.46 -5.92 16.25
C SER A 180 28.11 -5.73 14.78
N PRO A 181 28.02 -4.47 14.28
CA PRO A 181 27.89 -4.21 12.85
C PRO A 181 29.03 -4.83 12.01
N MET A 182 30.18 -5.09 12.63
CA MET A 182 31.40 -5.59 11.99
C MET A 182 31.69 -7.08 12.31
N ALA A 183 30.70 -7.82 12.81
CA ALA A 183 30.87 -9.24 13.14
C ALA A 183 31.29 -10.06 11.90
N ASP A 184 32.31 -10.91 12.04
CA ASP A 184 32.76 -11.80 10.96
C ASP A 184 31.84 -13.02 10.85
N TRP A 185 30.81 -12.89 10.04
CA TRP A 185 29.82 -13.96 9.82
C TRP A 185 30.43 -15.26 9.29
N ASN A 186 31.54 -15.21 8.56
CA ASN A 186 32.20 -16.42 8.06
C ASN A 186 32.92 -17.15 9.19
N ALA A 187 33.64 -16.42 10.04
CA ALA A 187 34.29 -17.02 11.21
C ALA A 187 33.27 -17.65 12.18
N ILE A 188 32.15 -16.97 12.41
CA ILE A 188 31.05 -17.45 13.27
C ILE A 188 30.40 -18.70 12.67
N ALA A 189 30.13 -18.71 11.36
CA ALA A 189 29.59 -19.88 10.67
C ALA A 189 30.52 -21.11 10.75
N GLU A 190 31.84 -20.89 10.61
CA GLU A 190 32.83 -21.97 10.80
C GLU A 190 32.91 -22.42 12.27
N GLY A 191 32.71 -21.52 13.24
CA GLY A 191 32.57 -21.86 14.66
C GLY A 191 31.36 -22.77 14.93
N TRP A 192 30.20 -22.43 14.37
CA TRP A 192 29.00 -23.25 14.45
C TRP A 192 29.24 -24.64 13.86
N LYS A 193 29.82 -24.70 12.65
CA LYS A 193 30.19 -25.95 11.96
C LYS A 193 31.12 -26.84 12.77
N LYS A 194 32.16 -26.26 13.40
CA LYS A 194 33.07 -27.00 14.28
C LYS A 194 32.34 -27.60 15.48
N THR A 195 31.38 -26.87 16.04
CA THR A 195 30.59 -27.31 17.20
C THR A 195 29.67 -28.47 16.85
N VAL A 196 28.97 -28.39 15.71
CA VAL A 196 28.06 -29.48 15.28
C VAL A 196 28.81 -30.69 14.74
N GLY A 197 30.05 -30.53 14.26
CA GLY A 197 30.97 -31.61 13.91
C GLY A 197 30.34 -32.75 13.08
N LYS A 198 30.52 -34.00 13.53
CA LYS A 198 29.94 -35.21 12.92
C LYS A 198 28.43 -35.39 13.20
N GLY A 199 27.74 -34.38 13.75
CA GLY A 199 26.31 -34.40 14.04
C GLY A 199 25.39 -34.45 12.81
N GLY A 200 25.96 -34.49 11.60
CA GLY A 200 25.20 -34.69 10.35
C GLY A 200 24.48 -33.45 9.82
N PHE A 201 24.64 -32.28 10.48
CA PHE A 201 24.02 -31.04 10.04
C PHE A 201 24.86 -30.30 8.99
N SER A 202 24.19 -29.79 7.95
CA SER A 202 24.84 -28.93 6.97
C SER A 202 24.91 -27.49 7.47
N HIS A 203 26.10 -26.93 7.61
CA HIS A 203 26.25 -25.50 7.89
C HIS A 203 25.82 -24.59 6.72
N MET A 204 25.71 -25.12 5.50
CA MET A 204 25.35 -24.36 4.30
C MET A 204 24.05 -24.87 3.69
N VAL A 205 23.30 -23.96 3.08
CA VAL A 205 22.09 -24.26 2.31
C VAL A 205 22.09 -23.48 1.01
N THR A 206 21.45 -24.00 -0.02
CA THR A 206 21.18 -23.25 -1.25
C THR A 206 20.34 -22.02 -0.94
N ALA A 207 20.79 -20.85 -1.36
CA ALA A 207 20.02 -19.61 -1.27
C ALA A 207 18.75 -19.71 -2.12
N SER A 208 17.60 -19.51 -1.51
CA SER A 208 16.33 -19.44 -2.22
C SER A 208 16.20 -18.07 -2.88
N GLN A 209 15.79 -18.03 -4.16
CA GLN A 209 15.47 -16.78 -4.85
C GLN A 209 14.26 -16.05 -4.26
N LEU A 210 13.47 -16.75 -3.46
CA LEU A 210 12.34 -16.19 -2.74
C LEU A 210 12.83 -15.28 -1.60
N PHE A 211 13.87 -15.71 -0.87
CA PHE A 211 14.48 -14.95 0.22
C PHE A 211 15.57 -13.99 -0.29
N ASN A 212 16.19 -14.33 -1.42
CA ASN A 212 17.29 -13.61 -2.06
C ASN A 212 16.97 -13.27 -3.52
N PRO A 213 15.95 -12.43 -3.80
CA PRO A 213 15.56 -12.12 -5.18
C PRO A 213 16.69 -11.47 -5.99
N HIS A 214 17.60 -10.75 -5.33
CA HIS A 214 18.77 -10.17 -6.00
C HIS A 214 19.75 -11.22 -6.53
N MET A 215 19.73 -12.45 -6.00
CA MET A 215 20.50 -13.61 -6.48
C MET A 215 19.78 -14.40 -7.59
N GLY A 216 18.66 -13.87 -8.10
CA GLY A 216 17.89 -14.46 -9.19
C GLY A 216 18.73 -14.74 -10.44
N LYS A 217 18.46 -15.88 -11.09
CA LYS A 217 19.09 -16.28 -12.35
C LYS A 217 18.82 -15.21 -13.41
N GLY A 218 19.82 -14.37 -13.72
CA GLY A 218 19.87 -13.68 -15.00
C GLY A 218 20.28 -12.21 -15.06
N GLN A 219 20.33 -11.40 -13.99
CA GLN A 219 20.55 -9.95 -14.21
C GLN A 219 21.42 -9.17 -13.21
N ASN A 220 21.71 -9.65 -11.99
CA ASN A 220 22.41 -8.81 -10.99
C ASN A 220 23.87 -9.22 -10.75
N ARG A 221 24.73 -9.10 -11.76
CA ARG A 221 26.18 -8.98 -11.55
C ARG A 221 26.67 -7.70 -12.21
N ALA A 222 27.37 -6.85 -11.46
CA ALA A 222 27.94 -5.58 -11.94
C ALA A 222 28.90 -5.73 -13.15
N LYS A 223 29.31 -6.96 -13.48
CA LYS A 223 30.03 -7.27 -14.70
C LYS A 223 29.64 -8.66 -15.22
N ALA A 224 29.05 -8.70 -16.42
CA ALA A 224 28.62 -9.91 -17.11
C ALA A 224 29.81 -10.67 -17.71
N ASN A 225 30.72 -11.19 -16.88
CA ASN A 225 31.94 -11.84 -17.38
C ASN A 225 31.86 -13.37 -17.46
N LYS A 226 30.85 -14.03 -16.86
CA LYS A 226 30.61 -15.47 -17.00
C LYS A 226 29.13 -15.84 -16.80
N LEU A 227 28.54 -16.56 -17.76
CA LEU A 227 27.22 -17.22 -17.68
C LEU A 227 27.30 -18.52 -16.86
N THR A 228 27.85 -18.48 -15.65
CA THR A 228 27.89 -19.67 -14.78
C THR A 228 26.73 -19.63 -13.78
N MET A 229 25.71 -20.42 -14.07
CA MET A 229 24.54 -20.70 -13.22
C MET A 229 24.94 -21.54 -11.99
N GLY A 230 25.56 -20.93 -10.99
CA GLY A 230 25.75 -21.58 -9.70
C GLY A 230 24.60 -21.26 -8.76
N ASN A 231 24.00 -22.28 -8.12
CA ASN A 231 23.25 -22.05 -6.89
C ASN A 231 24.24 -21.53 -5.84
N GLU A 232 24.04 -20.31 -5.33
CA GLU A 232 24.88 -19.77 -4.26
C GLU A 232 24.46 -20.41 -2.94
N ASN A 233 25.45 -20.85 -2.16
CA ASN A 233 25.22 -21.41 -0.84
C ASN A 233 25.46 -20.31 0.21
N VAL A 234 24.61 -20.26 1.22
CA VAL A 234 24.69 -19.33 2.34
C VAL A 234 24.68 -20.08 3.67
N PHE A 235 25.13 -19.42 4.73
CA PHE A 235 25.03 -19.97 6.08
C PHE A 235 23.55 -20.20 6.44
N TRP A 236 23.22 -21.42 6.83
CA TRP A 236 21.82 -21.85 6.92
C TRP A 236 20.99 -21.04 7.92
N LEU A 237 21.58 -20.58 9.04
CA LEU A 237 20.86 -19.76 10.03
C LEU A 237 20.44 -18.41 9.45
N LEU A 238 21.24 -17.80 8.57
CA LEU A 238 20.84 -16.55 7.91
C LEU A 238 19.65 -16.79 6.98
N GLU A 239 19.63 -17.91 6.27
CA GLU A 239 18.51 -18.28 5.40
C GLU A 239 17.25 -18.64 6.21
N PHE A 240 17.42 -19.34 7.33
CA PHE A 240 16.35 -19.62 8.28
C PHE A 240 15.72 -18.34 8.85
N LEU A 241 16.53 -17.35 9.23
CA LEU A 241 16.03 -16.07 9.71
C LEU A 241 15.26 -15.33 8.61
N LYS A 242 15.73 -15.32 7.36
CA LYS A 242 14.95 -14.74 6.25
C LYS A 242 13.62 -15.46 6.03
N ALA A 243 13.59 -16.79 6.18
CA ALA A 243 12.35 -17.56 6.12
C ALA A 243 11.39 -17.14 7.24
N LEU A 244 11.89 -16.96 8.47
CA LEU A 244 11.10 -16.42 9.58
C LEU A 244 10.58 -14.99 9.29
N GLY A 245 11.44 -14.12 8.75
CA GLY A 245 11.05 -12.77 8.34
C GLY A 245 10.03 -12.75 7.20
N LEU A 246 10.01 -13.75 6.32
CA LEU A 246 8.99 -13.89 5.28
C LEU A 246 7.60 -14.05 5.91
N TRP A 247 7.48 -14.94 6.90
CA TRP A 247 6.22 -15.12 7.60
C TRP A 247 5.75 -13.84 8.29
N GLU A 248 6.70 -13.06 8.80
CA GLU A 248 6.39 -11.92 9.64
C GLU A 248 6.14 -10.60 8.91
N ALA A 249 6.80 -10.38 7.77
CA ALA A 249 6.80 -9.07 7.12
C ALA A 249 6.47 -9.11 5.63
N ALA A 250 6.18 -10.28 5.05
CA ALA A 250 5.87 -10.39 3.62
C ALA A 250 4.37 -10.60 3.33
N VAL A 251 3.89 -9.91 2.29
CA VAL A 251 2.58 -10.15 1.66
C VAL A 251 2.77 -10.46 0.18
N PRO A 252 2.78 -11.75 -0.19
CA PRO A 252 2.78 -12.16 -1.59
C PRO A 252 1.41 -11.96 -2.23
N THR A 253 1.37 -11.49 -3.47
CA THR A 253 0.17 -11.36 -4.30
C THR A 253 0.40 -11.96 -5.68
N ILE A 254 -0.68 -12.29 -6.38
CA ILE A 254 -0.62 -12.84 -7.74
C ILE A 254 -1.77 -12.29 -8.59
N ASN A 255 -1.45 -11.76 -9.76
CA ASN A 255 -2.42 -11.37 -10.78
C ASN A 255 -1.86 -11.63 -12.19
N ALA A 256 -2.64 -12.27 -13.06
CA ALA A 256 -2.32 -12.46 -14.49
C ALA A 256 -0.90 -13.02 -14.77
N GLY A 257 -0.42 -13.95 -13.92
CA GLY A 257 0.92 -14.52 -14.06
C GLY A 257 2.08 -13.62 -13.59
N VAL A 258 1.76 -12.43 -13.05
CA VAL A 258 2.69 -11.56 -12.32
C VAL A 258 2.52 -11.85 -10.82
N ARG A 259 3.63 -12.12 -10.13
CA ARG A 259 3.68 -12.18 -8.67
C ARG A 259 4.40 -10.96 -8.14
N LYS A 260 3.86 -10.35 -7.09
CA LYS A 260 4.54 -9.32 -6.32
C LYS A 260 4.66 -9.78 -4.88
N THR A 261 5.76 -9.43 -4.23
CA THR A 261 5.96 -9.68 -2.80
C THR A 261 6.35 -8.38 -2.16
N TYR A 262 5.46 -7.86 -1.31
CA TYR A 262 5.68 -6.65 -0.54
C TYR A 262 6.29 -7.02 0.80
N ILE A 263 7.41 -6.38 1.15
CA ILE A 263 8.09 -6.57 2.43
C ILE A 263 8.25 -5.19 3.06
N LEU A 264 7.64 -4.99 4.22
CA LEU A 264 7.71 -3.70 4.92
C LEU A 264 9.14 -3.30 5.23
N ALA A 265 9.45 -2.01 5.11
CA ALA A 265 10.72 -1.42 5.47
C ALA A 265 10.54 -0.55 6.73
N PRO A 266 10.92 -1.05 7.92
CA PRO A 266 10.68 -0.35 9.17
C PRO A 266 11.58 0.89 9.26
N GLN A 267 11.08 1.94 9.92
CA GLN A 267 11.90 3.05 10.39
C GLN A 267 12.17 2.88 11.89
N GLU A 268 11.11 2.72 12.70
CA GLU A 268 11.17 2.40 14.12
C GLU A 268 9.83 1.81 14.56
N ILE A 269 9.80 0.53 14.94
CA ILE A 269 8.56 -0.16 15.30
C ILE A 269 8.80 -1.31 16.28
N GLU A 270 7.91 -1.43 17.26
CA GLU A 270 7.85 -2.57 18.18
C GLU A 270 7.32 -3.82 17.45
N ILE A 271 7.87 -5.00 17.74
CA ILE A 271 7.50 -6.23 17.05
C ILE A 271 6.05 -6.65 17.35
N THR A 272 5.55 -6.43 18.56
CA THR A 272 4.15 -6.69 18.90
C THR A 272 3.21 -5.79 18.09
N ARG A 273 3.50 -4.48 18.07
CA ARG A 273 2.76 -3.46 17.32
C ARG A 273 2.74 -3.77 15.82
N HIS A 274 3.91 -4.06 15.25
CA HIS A 274 4.05 -4.49 13.84
C HIS A 274 3.10 -5.64 13.51
N ARG A 275 3.06 -6.71 14.31
CA ARG A 275 2.19 -7.86 14.05
C ARG A 275 0.71 -7.48 13.99
N GLN A 276 0.25 -6.61 14.88
CA GLN A 276 -1.15 -6.19 14.95
C GLN A 276 -1.53 -5.39 13.71
N ILE A 277 -0.73 -4.37 13.35
CA ILE A 277 -0.93 -3.56 12.15
C ILE A 277 -0.85 -4.44 10.89
N PHE A 278 0.20 -5.26 10.79
CA PHE A 278 0.47 -6.06 9.60
C PHE A 278 -0.59 -7.13 9.35
N ARG A 279 -1.16 -7.72 10.40
CA ARG A 279 -2.29 -8.64 10.28
C ARG A 279 -3.50 -7.96 9.64
N ARG A 280 -3.89 -6.77 10.13
CA ARG A 280 -5.01 -5.99 9.55
C ARG A 280 -4.76 -5.63 8.10
N PHE A 281 -3.53 -5.24 7.77
CA PHE A 281 -3.12 -4.98 6.41
C PHE A 281 -3.27 -6.22 5.50
N ARG A 282 -2.77 -7.38 5.94
CA ARG A 282 -2.88 -8.65 5.19
C ARG A 282 -4.33 -9.07 4.95
N ASP A 283 -5.19 -8.89 5.94
CA ASP A 283 -6.61 -9.26 5.85
C ASP A 283 -7.37 -8.42 4.82
N ARG A 284 -6.88 -7.20 4.55
CA ARG A 284 -7.49 -6.26 3.60
C ARG A 284 -6.83 -6.23 2.23
N LEU A 285 -5.61 -6.76 2.08
CA LEU A 285 -4.90 -6.76 0.80
C LEU A 285 -5.33 -7.95 -0.07
N TRP A 286 -6.25 -7.69 -1.00
CA TRP A 286 -6.66 -8.67 -2.00
C TRP A 286 -5.92 -8.45 -3.33
N ASN A 287 -6.00 -9.45 -4.22
CA ASN A 287 -5.42 -9.34 -5.56
C ASN A 287 -6.21 -8.33 -6.40
N GLU A 288 -5.50 -7.34 -6.94
CA GLU A 288 -5.96 -6.25 -7.81
C GLU A 288 -5.04 -6.20 -9.04
N GLY A 289 -5.32 -5.32 -10.01
CA GLY A 289 -4.47 -5.13 -11.21
C GLY A 289 -3.01 -4.81 -10.86
N VAL A 290 -2.07 -5.01 -11.79
CA VAL A 290 -0.62 -4.99 -11.49
C VAL A 290 -0.17 -3.66 -10.90
N VAL A 291 -0.64 -2.54 -11.45
CA VAL A 291 -0.33 -1.18 -10.95
C VAL A 291 -1.19 -0.85 -9.74
N LYS A 292 -2.49 -1.17 -9.80
CA LYS A 292 -3.40 -0.99 -8.65
C LYS A 292 -2.92 -1.69 -7.40
N GLN A 293 -2.29 -2.86 -7.52
CA GLN A 293 -1.82 -3.62 -6.37
C GLN A 293 -0.79 -2.82 -5.56
N ASP A 294 0.13 -2.10 -6.22
CA ASP A 294 1.11 -1.26 -5.51
C ASP A 294 0.38 -0.13 -4.78
N ILE A 295 -0.56 0.54 -5.45
CA ILE A 295 -1.34 1.63 -4.86
C ILE A 295 -2.13 1.14 -3.65
N MET A 296 -2.86 0.02 -3.80
CA MET A 296 -3.67 -0.56 -2.73
C MET A 296 -2.81 -1.03 -1.57
N ALA A 297 -1.65 -1.64 -1.83
CA ALA A 297 -0.73 -2.06 -0.78
C ALA A 297 -0.30 -0.88 0.10
N ALA A 298 0.12 0.23 -0.51
CA ALA A 298 0.57 1.39 0.24
C ALA A 298 -0.57 2.11 0.98
N LEU A 299 -1.72 2.33 0.33
CA LEU A 299 -2.89 2.97 0.96
C LEU A 299 -3.43 2.12 2.13
N LEU A 300 -3.54 0.81 1.95
CA LEU A 300 -4.09 -0.07 2.99
C LEU A 300 -3.17 -0.22 4.20
N TYR A 301 -1.86 -0.24 3.99
CA TYR A 301 -0.93 -0.28 5.11
C TYR A 301 -0.93 1.02 5.90
N ALA A 302 -0.90 2.18 5.21
CA ALA A 302 -1.02 3.48 5.84
C ALA A 302 -2.31 3.60 6.67
N GLU A 303 -3.45 3.17 6.11
CA GLU A 303 -4.72 3.14 6.82
C GLU A 303 -4.70 2.20 8.04
N ALA A 304 -4.14 0.99 7.92
CA ALA A 304 -4.05 0.06 9.04
C ALA A 304 -3.18 0.61 10.19
N LEU A 305 -2.10 1.32 9.87
CA LEU A 305 -1.23 1.97 10.86
C LEU A 305 -1.96 3.13 11.57
N LEU A 306 -2.63 4.00 10.81
CA LEU A 306 -3.38 5.12 11.37
C LEU A 306 -4.55 4.64 12.24
N GLU A 307 -5.32 3.66 11.78
CA GLU A 307 -6.42 3.10 12.57
C GLU A 307 -5.93 2.48 13.88
N HIS A 308 -4.79 1.81 13.86
CA HIS A 308 -4.19 1.29 15.09
C HIS A 308 -3.80 2.42 16.05
N SER A 309 -3.20 3.51 15.57
CA SER A 309 -2.87 4.68 16.41
C SER A 309 -4.12 5.34 17.02
N ILE A 310 -5.24 5.32 16.29
CA ILE A 310 -6.53 5.86 16.76
C ILE A 310 -7.12 4.97 17.86
N GLU A 311 -7.08 3.64 17.67
CA GLU A 311 -7.66 2.69 18.61
C GLU A 311 -6.91 2.62 19.93
N ASP A 312 -5.58 2.78 19.90
CA ASP A 312 -4.73 2.77 21.08
C ASP A 312 -4.60 4.18 21.73
N ASP A 313 -5.13 5.22 21.08
CA ASP A 313 -5.00 6.64 21.46
C ASP A 313 -3.52 7.08 21.61
N GLU A 314 -2.67 6.58 20.72
CA GLU A 314 -1.22 6.82 20.68
C GLU A 314 -0.80 7.51 19.37
N PRO A 315 -1.13 8.80 19.14
CA PRO A 315 -0.66 9.55 17.97
C PRO A 315 0.83 9.94 18.08
N ASP A 316 1.42 9.86 19.27
CA ASP A 316 2.84 10.17 19.53
C ASP A 316 3.81 9.20 18.87
N ILE A 317 3.33 8.05 18.39
CA ILE A 317 4.11 7.05 17.63
C ILE A 317 4.71 7.64 16.37
N PHE A 318 4.10 8.71 15.83
CA PHE A 318 4.58 9.41 14.65
C PHE A 318 5.59 10.52 14.99
N GLY A 319 5.83 10.82 16.28
CA GLY A 319 6.79 11.84 16.73
C GLY A 319 6.53 13.23 16.15
N ASP A 320 5.26 13.66 16.09
CA ASP A 320 4.78 14.88 15.43
C ASP A 320 5.12 14.98 13.92
N GLY A 321 5.56 13.88 13.32
CA GLY A 321 5.85 13.76 11.90
C GLY A 321 4.80 12.93 11.17
N GLY A 322 5.22 12.24 10.12
CA GLY A 322 4.32 11.43 9.28
C GLY A 322 4.48 9.92 9.49
N ILE A 323 3.82 9.15 8.64
CA ILE A 323 3.90 7.69 8.57
C ILE A 323 5.35 7.21 8.40
N ALA A 324 6.18 7.98 7.69
CA ALA A 324 7.58 7.65 7.44
C ALA A 324 8.42 7.51 8.73
N ASN A 325 7.99 8.11 9.85
CA ASN A 325 8.69 7.98 11.14
C ASN A 325 8.55 6.58 11.75
N VAL A 326 7.52 5.82 11.36
CA VAL A 326 7.29 4.44 11.82
C VAL A 326 7.76 3.44 10.76
N VAL A 327 7.39 3.67 9.50
CA VAL A 327 7.71 2.79 8.36
C VAL A 327 8.01 3.61 7.11
N ASN A 328 9.17 3.34 6.48
CA ASN A 328 9.62 4.06 5.30
C ASN A 328 8.90 3.67 4.00
N GLY A 329 8.34 2.46 3.93
CA GLY A 329 7.85 1.89 2.67
C GLY A 329 7.77 0.39 2.64
N MET A 330 7.79 -0.16 1.44
CA MET A 330 7.87 -1.59 1.17
C MET A 330 8.92 -1.87 0.10
N GLY A 331 9.81 -2.83 0.34
CA GLY A 331 10.56 -3.50 -0.72
C GLY A 331 9.62 -4.39 -1.53
N VAL A 332 9.70 -4.32 -2.86
CA VAL A 332 8.83 -5.07 -3.77
C VAL A 332 9.66 -5.93 -4.71
N ALA A 333 9.53 -7.25 -4.59
CA ALA A 333 10.01 -8.18 -5.61
C ALA A 333 8.89 -8.51 -6.59
N THR A 334 9.14 -8.30 -7.88
CA THR A 334 8.22 -8.67 -8.96
C THR A 334 8.77 -9.86 -9.73
N TYR A 335 7.94 -10.87 -9.91
CA TYR A 335 8.25 -12.06 -10.69
C TYR A 335 7.23 -12.26 -11.81
N GLN A 336 7.69 -12.67 -12.98
CA GLN A 336 6.84 -13.00 -14.12
C GLN A 336 6.91 -14.50 -14.39
N LEU A 337 5.74 -15.11 -14.65
CA LEU A 337 5.68 -16.46 -15.19
C LEU A 337 6.06 -16.43 -16.67
N LEU A 338 7.34 -16.68 -16.98
CA LEU A 338 7.85 -16.74 -18.35
C LEU A 338 7.86 -18.15 -18.94
N SER A 339 7.68 -19.17 -18.11
CA SER A 339 7.56 -20.56 -18.52
C SER A 339 6.54 -21.28 -17.64
N ALA A 340 5.98 -22.40 -18.11
CA ALA A 340 5.03 -23.19 -17.33
C ALA A 340 5.58 -23.67 -15.97
N ASN A 341 6.91 -23.70 -15.80
CA ASN A 341 7.58 -24.35 -14.68
C ASN A 341 8.37 -23.42 -13.76
N SER A 342 8.51 -22.13 -14.09
CA SER A 342 9.33 -21.23 -13.28
C SER A 342 8.89 -19.78 -13.43
N TYR A 343 8.80 -19.11 -12.28
CA TYR A 343 8.81 -17.67 -12.20
C TYR A 343 10.24 -17.14 -12.40
N THR A 344 10.36 -15.97 -13.01
CA THR A 344 11.62 -15.23 -13.19
C THR A 344 11.51 -13.90 -12.48
N MET A 345 12.52 -13.53 -11.69
CA MET A 345 12.59 -12.21 -11.06
C MET A 345 12.78 -11.13 -12.13
N MET A 346 11.86 -10.17 -12.20
CA MET A 346 11.85 -9.11 -13.20
C MET A 346 12.31 -7.77 -12.64
N ASN A 347 11.97 -7.47 -11.38
CA ASN A 347 12.25 -6.17 -10.79
C ASN A 347 12.36 -6.25 -9.26
N LEU A 348 13.25 -5.43 -8.72
CA LEU A 348 13.32 -5.07 -7.31
C LEU A 348 13.09 -3.57 -7.20
N ALA A 349 12.00 -3.18 -6.57
CA ALA A 349 11.62 -1.79 -6.39
C ALA A 349 11.43 -1.45 -4.91
N PHE A 350 11.37 -0.16 -4.63
CA PHE A 350 10.89 0.37 -3.36
C PHE A 350 9.58 1.11 -3.62
N LEU A 351 8.59 0.87 -2.78
CA LEU A 351 7.28 1.51 -2.80
C LEU A 351 7.16 2.36 -1.53
N GLY A 352 7.16 3.69 -1.70
CA GLY A 352 6.93 4.61 -0.59
C GLY A 352 5.50 4.50 -0.05
N LEU A 353 5.30 4.89 1.20
CA LEU A 353 3.97 5.10 1.77
C LEU A 353 3.53 6.54 1.54
N PRO A 354 2.21 6.80 1.49
CA PRO A 354 1.72 8.17 1.51
C PRO A 354 2.14 8.84 2.82
N ASP A 355 2.99 9.86 2.72
CA ASP A 355 3.51 10.64 3.84
C ASP A 355 3.22 12.13 3.61
N TRP A 356 1.94 12.42 3.40
CA TRP A 356 1.43 13.69 2.87
C TRP A 356 1.18 14.74 3.94
N MET A 357 1.01 14.30 5.19
CA MET A 357 0.63 15.15 6.31
C MET A 357 1.28 14.69 7.62
N PRO A 358 1.69 15.63 8.49
CA PRO A 358 2.05 15.31 9.86
C PRO A 358 0.83 14.85 10.65
N ILE A 359 1.06 14.00 11.65
CA ILE A 359 0.07 13.42 12.54
C ILE A 359 0.48 13.79 13.96
N CYS A 360 -0.15 14.83 14.50
CA CYS A 360 0.11 15.30 15.87
C CYS A 360 -1.01 14.88 16.84
N THR A 361 -2.19 14.57 16.31
CA THR A 361 -3.39 14.26 17.09
C THR A 361 -4.18 13.12 16.48
N SER A 362 -5.03 12.48 17.30
CA SER A 362 -5.97 11.46 16.82
C SER A 362 -6.92 12.02 15.74
N GLU A 363 -7.29 13.30 15.82
CA GLU A 363 -8.08 13.98 14.78
C GLU A 363 -7.34 14.08 13.44
N ASP A 364 -6.03 14.38 13.46
CA ASP A 364 -5.22 14.35 12.23
C ASP A 364 -5.22 12.93 11.62
N ALA A 365 -5.08 11.89 12.46
CA ALA A 365 -5.15 10.50 12.00
C ALA A 365 -6.52 10.15 11.39
N HIS A 366 -7.63 10.58 12.01
CA HIS A 366 -8.98 10.39 11.47
C HIS A 366 -9.16 11.06 10.10
N GLN A 367 -8.69 12.30 9.96
CA GLN A 367 -8.74 13.03 8.70
C GLN A 367 -7.89 12.35 7.63
N TYR A 368 -6.71 11.86 7.99
CA TYR A 368 -5.86 11.14 7.05
C TYR A 368 -6.54 9.84 6.58
N VAL A 369 -7.13 9.07 7.49
CA VAL A 369 -7.92 7.88 7.14
C VAL A 369 -9.05 8.22 6.17
N ALA A 370 -9.77 9.33 6.37
CA ALA A 370 -10.83 9.76 5.45
C ALA A 370 -10.31 10.05 4.03
N ILE A 371 -9.15 10.72 3.91
CA ILE A 371 -8.48 10.99 2.64
C ILE A 371 -8.07 9.66 1.96
N LEU A 372 -7.41 8.76 2.69
CA LEU A 372 -6.94 7.46 2.15
C LEU A 372 -8.12 6.61 1.65
N ARG A 373 -9.23 6.58 2.40
CA ARG A 373 -10.43 5.82 2.04
C ARG A 373 -11.09 6.36 0.77
N GLU A 374 -11.24 7.68 0.65
CA GLU A 374 -11.75 8.28 -0.59
C GLU A 374 -10.84 7.92 -1.76
N HIS A 375 -9.53 8.12 -1.61
CA HIS A 375 -8.56 7.81 -2.64
C HIS A 375 -8.65 6.35 -3.10
N ARG A 376 -8.74 5.40 -2.16
CA ARG A 376 -8.96 3.98 -2.46
C ARG A 376 -10.23 3.74 -3.25
N GLU A 377 -11.35 4.36 -2.85
CA GLU A 377 -12.64 4.27 -3.56
C GLU A 377 -12.50 4.78 -5.00
N ARG A 378 -11.82 5.90 -5.23
CA ARG A 378 -11.62 6.46 -6.58
C ARG A 378 -10.76 5.57 -7.46
N ILE A 379 -9.63 5.09 -6.93
CA ILE A 379 -8.67 4.26 -7.67
C ILE A 379 -9.26 2.90 -8.04
N ARG A 380 -10.05 2.28 -7.15
CA ARG A 380 -10.66 0.97 -7.42
C ARG A 380 -11.48 0.97 -8.72
N HIS A 381 -12.16 2.07 -9.03
CA HIS A 381 -13.04 2.18 -10.20
C HIS A 381 -12.34 2.60 -11.51
N ILE A 382 -11.02 2.80 -11.51
CA ILE A 382 -10.26 3.08 -12.73
C ILE A 382 -9.99 1.76 -13.48
N ASP A 383 -10.36 1.66 -14.75
CA ASP A 383 -10.16 0.46 -15.56
C ASP A 383 -8.69 0.32 -16.02
N GLU A 384 -7.90 -0.54 -15.36
CA GLU A 384 -6.47 -0.74 -15.65
C GLU A 384 -6.21 -1.43 -17.00
N ASP A 385 -7.19 -2.19 -17.52
CA ASP A 385 -7.04 -2.91 -18.80
C ASP A 385 -7.04 -1.96 -20.01
N ARG A 386 -7.45 -0.70 -19.80
CA ARG A 386 -7.40 0.36 -20.82
C ARG A 386 -6.15 1.21 -20.64
N SER A 387 -5.54 1.60 -21.76
CA SER A 387 -4.34 2.44 -21.78
C SER A 387 -4.49 3.74 -20.99
N GLU A 388 -5.65 4.40 -21.08
CA GLU A 388 -5.98 5.61 -20.31
C GLU A 388 -5.96 5.35 -18.81
N GLY A 389 -6.62 4.28 -18.34
CA GLY A 389 -6.66 3.96 -16.91
C GLY A 389 -5.31 3.49 -16.38
N TYR A 390 -4.57 2.70 -17.16
CA TYR A 390 -3.19 2.33 -16.84
C TYR A 390 -2.29 3.57 -16.63
N ALA A 391 -2.36 4.55 -17.55
CA ALA A 391 -1.57 5.78 -17.45
C ALA A 391 -1.93 6.61 -16.21
N LEU A 392 -3.22 6.72 -15.88
CA LEU A 392 -3.66 7.39 -14.64
C LEU A 392 -3.11 6.70 -13.40
N LEU A 393 -3.17 5.37 -13.36
CA LEU A 393 -2.68 4.60 -12.22
C LEU A 393 -1.17 4.73 -12.05
N GLN A 394 -0.40 4.83 -13.13
CA GLN A 394 1.04 5.11 -13.06
C GLN A 394 1.33 6.49 -12.43
N LEU A 395 0.65 7.54 -12.91
CA LEU A 395 0.77 8.89 -12.33
C LEU A 395 0.42 8.90 -10.84
N TYR A 396 -0.65 8.19 -10.46
CA TYR A 396 -1.06 8.10 -9.07
C TYR A 396 -0.03 7.33 -8.22
N ARG A 397 0.50 6.23 -8.75
CA ARG A 397 1.56 5.45 -8.08
C ARG A 397 2.82 6.28 -7.85
N ASP A 398 3.20 7.12 -8.81
CA ASP A 398 4.35 8.02 -8.70
C ASP A 398 4.11 9.13 -7.68
N PHE A 399 2.90 9.71 -7.64
CA PHE A 399 2.49 10.63 -6.57
C PHE A 399 2.62 9.98 -5.20
N LEU A 400 2.04 8.78 -5.04
CA LEU A 400 2.01 8.07 -3.78
C LEU A 400 3.41 7.72 -3.31
N SER A 401 4.26 7.18 -4.20
CA SER A 401 5.60 6.72 -3.82
C SER A 401 6.59 7.86 -3.66
N GLY A 402 6.38 8.95 -4.40
CA GLY A 402 7.27 10.10 -4.43
C GLY A 402 6.95 11.16 -3.38
N ASN A 403 5.73 11.21 -2.86
CA ASN A 403 5.26 12.24 -1.93
C ASN A 403 5.46 13.68 -2.44
N TYR A 404 5.24 13.91 -3.75
CA TYR A 404 5.23 15.25 -4.35
C TYR A 404 4.05 15.45 -5.32
N LEU A 405 3.53 16.68 -5.39
CA LEU A 405 2.22 16.95 -6.01
C LEU A 405 2.19 16.93 -7.54
N ALA A 406 3.35 16.98 -8.22
CA ALA A 406 3.36 17.12 -9.69
C ALA A 406 2.64 15.99 -10.45
N PRO A 407 2.88 14.68 -10.16
CA PRO A 407 2.17 13.58 -10.80
C PRO A 407 0.71 13.55 -10.38
N PHE A 408 0.39 14.07 -9.19
CA PHE A 408 -0.99 14.15 -8.71
C PHE A 408 -1.81 15.19 -9.49
N TYR A 409 -1.22 16.34 -9.82
CA TYR A 409 -1.89 17.33 -10.67
C TYR A 409 -2.20 16.77 -12.06
N GLU A 410 -1.25 16.05 -12.66
CA GLU A 410 -1.46 15.37 -13.95
C GLU A 410 -2.52 14.27 -13.84
N PHE A 411 -2.49 13.49 -12.76
CA PHE A 411 -3.52 12.52 -12.44
C PHE A 411 -4.91 13.16 -12.32
N LEU A 412 -5.06 14.25 -11.55
CA LEU A 412 -6.35 14.91 -11.34
C LEU A 412 -6.91 15.49 -12.64
N ALA A 413 -6.06 16.09 -13.48
CA ALA A 413 -6.47 16.58 -14.80
C ALA A 413 -6.94 15.44 -15.72
N GLY A 414 -6.19 14.34 -15.77
CA GLY A 414 -6.58 13.15 -16.54
C GLY A 414 -7.83 12.45 -15.96
N TYR A 415 -7.93 12.38 -14.64
CA TYR A 415 -9.08 11.81 -13.93
C TYR A 415 -10.35 12.62 -14.17
N GLY A 416 -10.26 13.95 -14.27
CA GLY A 416 -11.39 14.80 -14.66
C GLY A 416 -11.97 14.42 -16.02
N SER A 417 -11.12 14.18 -17.02
CA SER A 417 -11.54 13.67 -18.34
C SER A 417 -12.13 12.26 -18.24
N TYR A 418 -11.49 11.38 -17.48
CA TYR A 418 -11.96 10.01 -17.25
C TYR A 418 -13.35 10.00 -16.61
N LEU A 419 -13.56 10.84 -15.59
CA LEU A 419 -14.82 11.01 -14.88
C LEU A 419 -15.92 11.53 -15.82
N VAL A 420 -15.65 12.57 -16.61
CA VAL A 420 -16.61 13.08 -17.60
C VAL A 420 -17.04 11.99 -18.58
N SER A 421 -16.08 11.22 -19.11
CA SER A 421 -16.33 10.08 -20.01
C SER A 421 -17.14 8.97 -19.35
N ALA A 422 -16.90 8.69 -18.07
CA ALA A 422 -17.65 7.71 -17.30
C ALA A 422 -19.10 8.18 -17.07
N LEU A 423 -19.30 9.42 -16.65
CA LEU A 423 -20.62 9.99 -16.39
C LEU A 423 -21.47 10.11 -17.65
N ASP A 424 -20.88 10.47 -18.79
CA ASP A 424 -21.59 10.51 -20.08
C ASP A 424 -22.08 9.12 -20.52
N ARG A 425 -21.44 8.05 -20.02
CA ARG A 425 -21.85 6.65 -20.19
C ARG A 425 -22.69 6.12 -19.02
N SER A 426 -23.23 7.01 -18.19
CA SER A 426 -24.03 6.68 -17.00
C SER A 426 -23.32 5.78 -15.98
N ARG A 427 -21.98 5.82 -15.92
CA ARG A 427 -21.16 5.05 -14.96
C ARG A 427 -20.96 5.85 -13.67
N PHE A 428 -22.05 6.11 -12.94
CA PHE A 428 -22.06 6.93 -11.73
C PHE A 428 -21.31 6.34 -10.52
N TYR A 429 -20.82 5.10 -10.62
CA TYR A 429 -19.91 4.52 -9.64
C TYR A 429 -18.50 5.13 -9.71
N VAL A 430 -18.11 5.75 -10.83
CA VAL A 430 -16.93 6.60 -10.89
C VAL A 430 -17.33 7.96 -10.32
N ARG A 431 -16.66 8.37 -9.25
CA ARG A 431 -17.06 9.52 -8.44
C ARG A 431 -15.97 10.60 -8.43
N PRO A 432 -16.31 11.89 -8.33
CA PRO A 432 -15.33 12.95 -8.12
C PRO A 432 -14.66 12.81 -6.75
N PHE A 433 -13.46 13.37 -6.61
CA PHE A 433 -12.89 13.64 -5.30
C PHE A 433 -13.69 14.73 -4.58
N SER A 434 -13.72 14.70 -3.25
CA SER A 434 -14.34 15.73 -2.43
C SER A 434 -13.50 17.01 -2.42
N GLU A 435 -14.17 18.16 -2.34
CA GLU A 435 -13.44 19.45 -2.20
C GLU A 435 -12.77 19.51 -0.83
N THR A 436 -13.45 18.95 0.18
CA THR A 436 -12.99 18.95 1.57
C THR A 436 -11.67 18.19 1.74
N ASN A 437 -11.60 16.94 1.27
CA ASN A 437 -10.37 16.13 1.41
C ASN A 437 -9.24 16.64 0.52
N LEU A 438 -9.54 17.10 -0.71
CA LEU A 438 -8.50 17.69 -1.58
C LEU A 438 -7.91 18.95 -0.95
N ARG A 439 -8.74 19.85 -0.41
CA ARG A 439 -8.27 21.03 0.32
C ARG A 439 -7.35 20.64 1.45
N ARG A 440 -7.78 19.69 2.30
CA ARG A 440 -6.99 19.25 3.45
C ARG A 440 -5.64 18.67 2.99
N LEU A 441 -5.63 17.79 2.00
CA LEU A 441 -4.40 17.22 1.44
C LEU A 441 -3.47 18.32 0.94
N PHE A 442 -3.95 19.25 0.09
CA PHE A 442 -3.10 20.30 -0.46
C PHE A 442 -2.56 21.27 0.61
N GLU A 443 -3.39 21.68 1.58
CA GLU A 443 -2.98 22.58 2.67
C GLU A 443 -1.92 21.93 3.57
N MET A 444 -2.02 20.63 3.83
CA MET A 444 -1.06 19.92 4.69
C MET A 444 0.23 19.56 3.97
N THR A 445 0.16 19.17 2.69
CA THR A 445 1.36 18.86 1.90
C THR A 445 2.13 20.11 1.52
N ASN A 446 1.45 21.25 1.27
CA ASN A 446 2.09 22.51 0.95
C ASN A 446 1.29 23.72 1.47
N THR A 447 1.71 24.24 2.61
CA THR A 447 1.06 25.39 3.28
C THR A 447 1.03 26.66 2.44
N ALA A 448 1.93 26.80 1.45
CA ALA A 448 1.95 27.93 0.52
C ALA A 448 0.73 27.97 -0.43
N LEU A 449 -0.03 26.88 -0.53
CA LEU A 449 -1.25 26.80 -1.32
C LEU A 449 -2.48 27.34 -0.58
N ALA A 450 -2.43 27.46 0.75
CA ALA A 450 -3.56 27.88 1.58
C ALA A 450 -4.17 29.24 1.17
N PRO A 451 -3.40 30.27 0.76
CA PRO A 451 -3.96 31.54 0.27
C PRO A 451 -4.86 31.35 -0.96
N ILE A 452 -4.43 30.53 -1.94
CA ILE A 452 -5.21 30.21 -3.15
C ILE A 452 -6.53 29.52 -2.76
N LEU A 453 -6.46 28.53 -1.87
CA LEU A 453 -7.61 27.69 -1.50
C LEU A 453 -8.66 28.44 -0.67
N LYS A 454 -8.25 29.50 0.04
CA LYS A 454 -9.13 30.37 0.83
C LYS A 454 -9.74 31.52 0.02
N ASP A 455 -9.16 31.85 -1.13
CA ASP A 455 -9.65 32.93 -1.99
C ASP A 455 -11.06 32.66 -2.54
N GLU A 456 -11.94 33.65 -2.45
CA GLU A 456 -13.33 33.50 -2.92
C GLU A 456 -13.41 33.47 -4.45
N GLY A 457 -12.58 34.28 -5.14
CA GLY A 457 -12.53 34.34 -6.59
C GLY A 457 -12.15 33.00 -7.20
N PHE A 458 -11.07 32.40 -6.71
CA PHE A 458 -10.63 31.05 -7.07
C PHE A 458 -11.76 30.03 -6.89
N ARG A 459 -12.44 30.03 -5.73
CA ARG A 459 -13.54 29.10 -5.45
C ARG A 459 -14.74 29.31 -6.36
N ASN A 460 -15.07 30.56 -6.69
CA ASN A 460 -16.16 30.89 -7.60
C ASN A 460 -15.87 30.42 -9.04
N VAL A 461 -14.62 30.54 -9.48
CA VAL A 461 -14.18 30.05 -10.80
C VAL A 461 -14.15 28.51 -10.83
N ALA A 462 -13.62 27.85 -9.81
CA ALA A 462 -13.68 26.38 -9.69
C ALA A 462 -15.13 25.87 -9.69
N TYR A 463 -16.04 26.55 -8.96
CA TYR A 463 -17.46 26.27 -9.00
C TYR A 463 -18.04 26.39 -10.41
N ALA A 464 -17.68 27.45 -11.16
CA ALA A 464 -18.14 27.64 -12.52
C ALA A 464 -17.66 26.51 -13.46
N ILE A 465 -16.40 26.10 -13.36
CA ILE A 465 -15.85 24.96 -14.10
C ILE A 465 -16.71 23.72 -13.86
N ARG A 466 -16.96 23.38 -12.59
CA ARG A 466 -17.80 22.24 -12.21
C ARG A 466 -19.22 22.31 -12.77
N MET A 467 -19.82 23.50 -12.72
CA MET A 467 -21.16 23.74 -13.24
C MET A 467 -21.22 23.61 -14.77
N SER A 468 -20.11 23.81 -15.47
CA SER A 468 -20.01 23.62 -16.93
C SER A 468 -19.56 22.22 -17.36
N THR A 469 -19.05 21.39 -16.46
CA THR A 469 -18.51 20.07 -16.79
C THR A 469 -19.34 18.95 -16.17
N LEU A 470 -19.31 18.79 -14.85
CA LEU A 470 -19.85 17.63 -14.14
C LEU A 470 -21.35 17.74 -13.87
N VAL A 471 -21.83 18.89 -13.39
CA VAL A 471 -23.23 19.03 -12.94
C VAL A 471 -24.24 18.74 -14.06
N PRO A 472 -24.07 19.24 -15.29
CA PRO A 472 -24.96 18.92 -16.41
C PRO A 472 -25.02 17.41 -16.72
N LEU A 473 -23.90 16.68 -16.56
CA LEU A 473 -23.86 15.23 -16.78
C LEU A 473 -24.63 14.47 -15.72
N TYR A 474 -24.58 14.91 -14.46
CA TYR A 474 -25.37 14.31 -13.38
C TYR A 474 -26.88 14.55 -13.54
N LEU A 475 -27.27 15.70 -14.09
CA LEU A 475 -28.68 15.98 -14.41
C LEU A 475 -29.15 15.18 -15.64
N GLY A 476 -28.23 14.83 -16.54
CA GLY A 476 -28.52 14.17 -17.80
C GLY A 476 -28.86 15.17 -18.91
N ARG A 477 -28.57 14.80 -20.17
CA ARG A 477 -28.68 15.69 -21.34
C ARG A 477 -30.10 16.21 -21.61
N SER A 478 -31.13 15.43 -21.25
CA SER A 478 -32.54 15.81 -21.43
C SER A 478 -33.03 16.80 -20.39
N ALA A 479 -32.52 16.71 -19.15
CA ALA A 479 -32.96 17.57 -18.04
C ALA A 479 -32.05 18.80 -17.85
N SER A 480 -30.77 18.70 -18.21
CA SER A 480 -29.85 19.83 -18.16
C SER A 480 -30.28 20.92 -19.13
N ARG A 481 -30.46 22.14 -18.62
CA ARG A 481 -30.73 23.34 -19.42
C ARG A 481 -29.47 23.98 -19.99
N PHE A 482 -28.31 23.41 -19.69
CA PHE A 482 -26.99 23.98 -19.94
C PHE A 482 -26.10 23.00 -20.69
N ASP A 483 -25.15 23.56 -21.45
CA ASP A 483 -24.23 22.83 -22.30
C ASP A 483 -23.07 22.23 -21.48
N ILE A 484 -22.58 21.07 -21.92
CA ILE A 484 -21.44 20.38 -21.33
C ILE A 484 -20.15 20.81 -22.05
N ARG A 485 -19.17 21.31 -21.30
CA ARG A 485 -17.86 21.71 -21.83
C ARG A 485 -16.85 20.57 -21.70
N TYR A 486 -16.79 19.70 -22.70
CA TYR A 486 -15.77 18.65 -22.78
C TYR A 486 -14.36 19.23 -22.98
N GLY A 487 -13.36 18.61 -22.37
CA GLY A 487 -11.95 18.96 -22.57
C GLY A 487 -11.48 20.26 -21.90
N LEU A 488 -12.35 21.00 -21.19
CA LEU A 488 -12.00 22.29 -20.57
C LEU A 488 -10.74 22.22 -19.70
N GLY A 489 -10.64 21.23 -18.80
CA GLY A 489 -9.47 21.06 -17.94
C GLY A 489 -8.18 20.81 -18.72
N GLN A 490 -8.22 19.99 -19.78
CA GLN A 490 -7.05 19.73 -20.63
C GLN A 490 -6.60 20.98 -21.39
N ASP A 491 -7.56 21.79 -21.85
CA ASP A 491 -7.27 23.00 -22.61
C ASP A 491 -6.62 24.06 -21.71
N LEU A 492 -7.16 24.26 -20.50
CA LEU A 492 -6.56 25.12 -19.48
C LEU A 492 -5.13 24.68 -19.13
N MET A 493 -4.92 23.37 -18.89
CA MET A 493 -3.59 22.82 -18.57
C MET A 493 -2.58 23.03 -19.70
N ARG A 494 -3.00 22.87 -20.95
CA ARG A 494 -2.14 23.13 -22.12
C ARG A 494 -1.72 24.59 -22.21
N LYS A 495 -2.63 25.51 -21.84
CA LYS A 495 -2.42 26.96 -21.90
C LYS A 495 -1.68 27.52 -20.70
N ALA A 496 -1.70 26.83 -19.56
CA ALA A 496 -0.98 27.18 -18.33
C ALA A 496 0.55 27.14 -18.41
N GLN A 497 1.14 26.83 -19.57
CA GLN A 497 2.58 27.00 -19.79
C GLN A 497 2.99 28.47 -19.92
N TYR A 498 2.07 29.33 -20.38
CA TYR A 498 2.32 30.76 -20.54
C TYR A 498 1.19 31.54 -19.85
N GLU A 499 1.54 32.51 -19.02
CA GLU A 499 0.59 33.25 -18.17
C GLU A 499 -0.48 33.98 -19.00
N ASP A 500 -0.07 34.70 -20.05
CA ASP A 500 -0.99 35.42 -20.93
C ASP A 500 -2.00 34.49 -21.62
N ASP A 501 -1.52 33.36 -22.16
CA ASP A 501 -2.37 32.34 -22.79
C ASP A 501 -3.39 31.76 -21.81
N PHE A 502 -2.95 31.50 -20.57
CA PHE A 502 -3.80 30.98 -19.52
C PHE A 502 -4.87 31.98 -19.09
N VAL A 503 -4.47 33.22 -18.77
CA VAL A 503 -5.38 34.28 -18.35
C VAL A 503 -6.39 34.60 -19.45
N GLN A 504 -5.95 34.63 -20.71
CA GLN A 504 -6.84 34.81 -21.85
C GLN A 504 -7.86 33.67 -21.95
N THR A 505 -7.40 32.42 -21.97
CA THR A 505 -8.28 31.24 -22.10
C THR A 505 -9.28 31.16 -20.95
N LEU A 506 -8.83 31.46 -19.73
CA LEU A 506 -9.67 31.47 -18.55
C LEU A 506 -10.72 32.60 -18.62
N SER A 507 -10.33 33.80 -19.05
CA SER A 507 -11.24 34.94 -19.22
C SER A 507 -12.33 34.66 -20.27
N GLU A 508 -11.95 34.06 -21.41
CA GLU A 508 -12.89 33.62 -22.44
C GLU A 508 -13.90 32.59 -21.90
N PHE A 509 -13.42 31.64 -21.09
CA PHE A 509 -14.30 30.70 -20.39
C PHE A 509 -15.28 31.43 -19.46
N MET A 510 -14.80 32.34 -18.60
CA MET A 510 -15.62 33.04 -17.63
C MET A 510 -16.70 33.90 -18.30
N GLN A 511 -16.35 34.61 -19.38
CA GLN A 511 -17.31 35.38 -20.18
C GLN A 511 -18.38 34.45 -20.77
N SER A 512 -17.94 33.38 -21.43
CA SER A 512 -18.83 32.41 -22.07
C SER A 512 -19.77 31.74 -21.05
N TYR A 513 -19.29 31.47 -19.83
CA TYR A 513 -20.08 30.93 -18.72
C TYR A 513 -21.19 31.90 -18.26
N ASN A 514 -20.85 33.18 -18.11
CA ASN A 514 -21.81 34.21 -17.71
C ASN A 514 -22.87 34.43 -18.79
N ASP A 515 -22.47 34.49 -20.06
CA ASP A 515 -23.38 34.67 -21.20
C ASP A 515 -24.37 33.51 -21.34
N GLU A 516 -23.89 32.27 -21.19
CA GLU A 516 -24.74 31.09 -21.15
C GLU A 516 -25.72 31.15 -19.96
N SER A 517 -25.23 31.51 -18.78
CA SER A 517 -26.02 31.58 -17.55
C SER A 517 -27.16 32.60 -17.67
N MET A 518 -26.89 33.79 -18.21
CA MET A 518 -27.90 34.83 -18.43
C MET A 518 -28.92 34.43 -19.48
N ARG A 519 -28.47 33.88 -20.62
CA ARG A 519 -29.35 33.41 -21.69
C ARG A 519 -30.28 32.28 -21.23
N VAL A 520 -29.78 31.35 -20.42
CA VAL A 520 -30.61 30.27 -19.85
C VAL A 520 -31.59 30.83 -18.81
N TYR A 521 -31.15 31.77 -17.96
CA TYR A 521 -32.01 32.44 -17.00
C TYR A 521 -33.19 33.15 -17.69
N GLU A 522 -32.93 33.90 -18.76
CA GLU A 522 -33.95 34.55 -19.58
C GLU A 522 -34.90 33.54 -20.23
N ARG A 523 -34.35 32.52 -20.91
CA ARG A 523 -35.14 31.47 -21.59
C ARG A 523 -36.04 30.69 -20.63
N THR A 524 -35.59 30.47 -19.40
CA THR A 524 -36.32 29.73 -18.37
C THR A 524 -37.16 30.63 -17.46
N LYS A 525 -37.22 31.94 -17.73
CA LYS A 525 -37.90 32.95 -16.89
C LYS A 525 -37.49 32.87 -15.42
N GLY A 526 -36.20 32.60 -15.19
CA GLY A 526 -35.60 32.51 -13.86
C GLY A 526 -35.67 31.17 -13.17
N ALA A 527 -36.29 30.14 -13.77
CA ALA A 527 -36.38 28.81 -13.15
C ALA A 527 -35.02 28.08 -13.05
N ALA A 528 -34.06 28.39 -13.93
CA ALA A 528 -32.69 27.87 -13.85
C ALA A 528 -31.70 29.03 -13.68
N ARG A 529 -30.88 28.97 -12.62
CA ARG A 529 -29.90 30.02 -12.29
C ARG A 529 -28.56 29.41 -11.87
N ARG A 530 -27.46 30.07 -12.26
CA ARG A 530 -26.10 29.82 -11.79
C ARG A 530 -25.55 31.09 -11.11
N LYS A 531 -24.63 30.94 -10.16
CA LYS A 531 -23.87 32.08 -9.60
C LYS A 531 -23.01 32.64 -10.73
N LEU A 532 -23.11 33.94 -11.00
CA LEU A 532 -22.28 34.60 -12.00
C LEU A 532 -20.89 34.84 -11.44
N ILE A 533 -19.90 34.83 -12.32
CA ILE A 533 -18.53 35.25 -12.01
C ILE A 533 -18.47 36.77 -12.08
N THR A 534 -17.95 37.40 -11.03
CA THR A 534 -17.84 38.85 -10.90
C THR A 534 -16.47 39.36 -11.37
N THR A 535 -16.35 40.67 -11.59
CA THR A 535 -15.06 41.31 -11.89
C THR A 535 -14.04 41.10 -10.77
N GLN A 536 -14.49 41.08 -9.50
CA GLN A 536 -13.64 40.82 -8.35
C GLN A 536 -13.07 39.40 -8.36
N ASP A 537 -13.86 38.42 -8.79
CA ASP A 537 -13.39 37.04 -8.94
C ASP A 537 -12.27 36.94 -9.97
N ILE A 538 -12.39 37.66 -11.09
CA ILE A 538 -11.38 37.73 -12.16
C ILE A 538 -10.10 38.38 -11.63
N GLU A 539 -10.20 39.55 -11.02
CA GLU A 539 -9.08 40.29 -10.46
C GLU A 539 -8.32 39.45 -9.42
N SER A 540 -9.05 38.72 -8.57
CA SER A 540 -8.42 37.86 -7.56
C SER A 540 -7.65 36.71 -8.19
N VAL A 541 -8.22 36.03 -9.19
CA VAL A 541 -7.52 34.91 -9.86
C VAL A 541 -6.30 35.39 -10.64
N VAL A 542 -6.36 36.55 -11.32
CA VAL A 542 -5.19 37.13 -12.00
C VAL A 542 -4.09 37.44 -10.98
N LYS A 543 -4.44 38.04 -9.84
CA LYS A 543 -3.47 38.29 -8.76
C LYS A 543 -2.83 36.99 -8.24
N LEU A 544 -3.62 35.93 -8.08
CA LEU A 544 -3.08 34.62 -7.68
C LEU A 544 -2.13 34.04 -8.74
N VAL A 545 -2.39 34.26 -10.02
CA VAL A 545 -1.48 33.85 -11.11
C VAL A 545 -0.16 34.61 -11.02
N ASP A 546 -0.20 35.92 -10.80
CA ASP A 546 0.99 36.74 -10.64
C ASP A 546 1.82 36.31 -9.42
N GLU A 547 1.17 35.91 -8.32
CA GLU A 547 1.83 35.55 -7.06
C GLU A 547 2.34 34.10 -7.03
N HIS A 548 1.62 33.14 -7.64
CA HIS A 548 1.87 31.70 -7.50
C HIS A 548 2.20 30.98 -8.82
N GLY A 549 2.13 31.69 -9.94
CA GLY A 549 2.33 31.18 -11.29
C GLY A 549 1.09 30.50 -11.88
N SER A 550 0.88 30.70 -13.18
CA SER A 550 -0.28 30.17 -13.93
C SER A 550 -0.44 28.66 -13.81
N LYS A 551 0.66 27.90 -13.86
CA LYS A 551 0.63 26.43 -13.75
C LYS A 551 0.05 25.96 -12.41
N THR A 552 0.46 26.56 -11.30
CA THR A 552 -0.01 26.19 -9.95
C THR A 552 -1.50 26.49 -9.81
N VAL A 553 -1.92 27.70 -10.20
CA VAL A 553 -3.32 28.13 -10.12
C VAL A 553 -4.20 27.29 -11.04
N CYS A 554 -3.76 27.01 -12.27
CA CYS A 554 -4.47 26.14 -13.21
C CYS A 554 -4.66 24.73 -12.65
N ASN A 555 -3.59 24.11 -12.14
CA ASN A 555 -3.64 22.77 -11.56
C ASN A 555 -4.71 22.69 -10.45
N LEU A 556 -4.75 23.69 -9.57
CA LEU A 556 -5.74 23.75 -8.49
C LEU A 556 -7.15 24.03 -9.03
N LEU A 557 -7.32 24.96 -9.98
CA LEU A 557 -8.63 25.22 -10.59
C LEU A 557 -9.21 23.97 -11.25
N VAL A 558 -8.37 23.18 -11.92
CA VAL A 558 -8.79 21.89 -12.49
C VAL A 558 -9.13 20.89 -11.37
N ALA A 559 -8.25 20.71 -10.39
CA ALA A 559 -8.52 19.81 -9.27
C ALA A 559 -9.86 20.09 -8.58
N PHE A 560 -10.11 21.35 -8.19
CA PHE A 560 -11.34 21.76 -7.52
C PHE A 560 -12.54 21.90 -8.47
N GLY A 561 -12.30 22.22 -9.73
CA GLY A 561 -13.35 22.30 -10.76
C GLY A 561 -13.93 20.94 -11.16
N TYR A 562 -13.23 19.85 -10.89
CA TYR A 562 -13.73 18.48 -11.05
C TYR A 562 -14.02 17.79 -9.69
N ALA A 563 -13.86 18.50 -8.58
CA ALA A 563 -14.18 17.99 -7.24
C ALA A 563 -15.64 18.26 -6.87
N ARG A 564 -16.22 17.44 -6.00
CA ARG A 564 -17.57 17.63 -5.49
C ARG A 564 -17.77 16.86 -4.20
N ASP A 565 -18.16 17.55 -3.14
CA ASP A 565 -18.55 16.92 -1.89
C ASP A 565 -19.84 16.10 -2.06
N PRO A 566 -20.00 14.98 -1.33
CA PRO A 566 -21.28 14.29 -1.23
C PRO A 566 -22.37 15.25 -0.77
N ARG A 567 -23.60 15.10 -1.29
CA ARG A 567 -24.73 15.83 -0.71
C ARG A 567 -24.97 15.28 0.69
N GLU A 568 -24.95 16.13 1.70
CA GLU A 568 -25.50 15.80 3.01
C GLU A 568 -26.96 15.38 2.80
N GLN A 569 -27.32 14.17 3.25
CA GLN A 569 -28.72 13.80 3.38
C GLN A 569 -29.25 14.58 4.57
N THR A 570 -29.71 15.80 4.35
CA THR A 570 -30.47 16.53 5.36
C THR A 570 -31.80 15.80 5.55
N GLU A 571 -32.09 15.34 6.77
CA GLU A 571 -33.40 14.77 7.14
C GLU A 571 -34.57 15.79 7.05
N GLU A 572 -34.30 17.03 6.61
CA GLU A 572 -35.31 18.05 6.32
C GLU A 572 -35.07 18.62 4.93
N GLY A 573 -35.84 18.15 3.95
CA GLY A 573 -35.69 18.58 2.55
C GLY A 573 -36.71 18.01 1.56
N SER A 574 -37.90 17.61 2.02
CA SER A 574 -39.04 17.25 1.18
C SER A 574 -39.84 18.46 0.68
N GLU A 575 -39.29 19.67 0.74
CA GLU A 575 -39.90 20.87 0.14
C GLU A 575 -38.83 21.74 -0.53
N GLN A 576 -38.45 21.37 -1.75
CA GLN A 576 -38.18 22.26 -2.90
C GLN A 576 -37.45 21.49 -4.03
N VAL A 577 -38.07 20.40 -4.49
CA VAL A 577 -37.92 19.97 -5.88
C VAL A 577 -39.33 19.81 -6.39
N GLY A 578 -39.73 20.68 -7.32
CA GLY A 578 -40.91 20.45 -8.13
C GLY A 578 -40.63 19.25 -9.03
N GLU A 579 -40.89 18.05 -8.49
CA GLU A 579 -41.05 16.82 -9.26
C GLU A 579 -42.37 16.95 -10.04
N THR A 580 -42.26 17.21 -11.34
CA THR A 580 -43.23 16.66 -12.27
C THR A 580 -42.79 15.23 -12.56
N ASP A 581 -43.40 14.31 -11.83
CA ASP A 581 -43.57 12.91 -12.19
C ASP A 581 -43.89 12.80 -13.69
N VAL A 582 -43.02 12.11 -14.44
CA VAL A 582 -43.41 11.50 -15.70
C VAL A 582 -43.54 10.02 -15.43
N SER A 583 -44.78 9.64 -15.13
CA SER A 583 -45.27 8.27 -15.10
C SER A 583 -44.88 7.54 -16.38
N ASP A 584 -44.29 6.35 -16.21
CA ASP A 584 -44.20 5.32 -17.23
C ASP A 584 -45.60 4.97 -17.74
N THR A 585 -45.95 5.48 -18.93
CA THR A 585 -46.98 4.84 -19.77
C THR A 585 -46.30 3.72 -20.56
N GLN A 586 -46.44 2.50 -20.04
CA GLN A 586 -46.47 1.29 -20.86
C GLN A 586 -47.69 1.34 -21.78
N GLU A 587 -47.50 0.92 -23.04
CA GLU A 587 -48.44 0.12 -23.85
C GLU A 587 -47.95 0.06 -25.31
N PRO A 588 -48.32 -0.95 -26.11
CA PRO A 588 -48.49 -2.38 -25.83
C PRO A 588 -47.49 -3.28 -26.58
#